data_AF-A0A9Q8XZX9-F1
#
_entry.id   AF-A0A9Q8XZX9-F1
#
_cell.length_a   1.000
_cell.length_b   1.000
_cell.length_c   1.000
_cell.angle_alpha   90.00
_cell.angle_beta   90.00
_cell.angle_gamma   90.00
#
_symmetry.space_group_name_H-M   'P 1'
#
loop_
_entity.id
_entity.type
_entity.pdbx_description
1 polymer ?
#
loop_
_entity_poly.entity_id
_entity_poly.type
_entity_poly.pdbx_seq_one_letter_code
_entity_poly.pdbx_strand_id
1 'polypeptide(L)'
;MQERDWTQEFEVFDLFDFNNYQADAQVIFKALAECDRALSLSLLIALLQGRKTATILTFDLQRNSSFGSLAKLNKTEIKNLIYLLMNRGLLKMRRLSGGCFAFGLSGDGLAHLLNPKPLLAQPPEFSRADILRFEQELTLFEQLRVWRSHSTRRLRERLSGTTSF
;
A
#
# COMPACT_ATOMS: atom_id res chain seq x y z
N MET A 1 24.06 6.97 22.99
CA MET A 1 22.92 7.00 22.05
C MET A 1 22.25 5.64 22.18
N GLN A 2 21.14 5.54 22.90
CA GLN A 2 20.46 4.26 23.11
C GLN A 2 19.85 3.80 21.78
N GLU A 3 20.31 2.66 21.28
CA GLU A 3 19.64 1.94 20.20
C GLU A 3 18.21 1.63 20.68
N ARG A 4 17.22 2.21 19.99
CA ARG A 4 15.84 1.77 20.15
C ARG A 4 15.78 0.31 19.74
N ASP A 5 15.42 -0.55 20.68
CA ASP A 5 15.18 -1.95 20.42
C ASP A 5 13.84 -2.07 19.67
N TRP A 6 13.93 -2.12 18.34
CA TRP A 6 12.78 -2.23 17.43
C TRP A 6 12.15 -3.62 17.46
N THR A 7 12.52 -4.50 18.38
CA THR A 7 11.89 -5.83 18.50
C THR A 7 10.49 -5.76 19.13
N GLN A 8 10.21 -4.79 20.02
CA GLN A 8 8.93 -4.70 20.74
C GLN A 8 7.75 -4.13 19.95
N GLU A 9 7.95 -3.31 18.91
CA GLU A 9 6.84 -2.78 18.11
C GLU A 9 6.29 -3.78 17.06
N PHE A 10 6.88 -4.98 16.95
CA PHE A 10 6.69 -5.88 15.81
C PHE A 10 6.26 -7.30 16.16
N GLU A 11 5.77 -7.53 17.39
CA GLU A 11 4.99 -8.74 17.75
C GLU A 11 3.65 -8.84 16.97
N VAL A 12 3.30 -7.82 16.18
CA VAL A 12 2.03 -7.73 15.43
C VAL A 12 1.89 -8.76 14.30
N PHE A 13 2.99 -9.35 13.83
CA PHE A 13 2.92 -10.43 12.82
C PHE A 13 2.48 -11.77 13.42
N ASP A 14 2.67 -12.01 14.71
CA ASP A 14 2.30 -13.31 15.33
C ASP A 14 0.88 -13.30 15.94
N LEU A 15 0.23 -12.13 16.03
CA LEU A 15 -1.10 -11.94 16.65
C LEU A 15 -2.25 -11.70 15.65
N PHE A 16 -1.97 -11.65 14.35
CA PHE A 16 -3.02 -11.53 13.34
C PHE A 16 -3.69 -12.90 13.16
N ASP A 17 -4.97 -13.03 13.53
CA ASP A 17 -5.72 -14.27 13.24
C ASP A 17 -6.01 -14.35 11.73
N PHE A 18 -5.02 -14.87 11.00
CA PHE A 18 -4.94 -14.83 9.55
C PHE A 18 -6.10 -15.52 8.83
N ASN A 19 -6.76 -16.47 9.48
CA ASN A 19 -7.93 -17.14 8.90
C ASN A 19 -9.13 -16.19 8.79
N ASN A 20 -9.20 -15.15 9.61
CA ASN A 20 -10.30 -14.17 9.58
C ASN A 20 -10.15 -13.13 8.45
N TYR A 21 -8.97 -12.98 7.85
CA TYR A 21 -8.69 -11.97 6.83
C TYR A 21 -8.74 -12.52 5.40
N GLN A 22 -9.17 -13.77 5.20
CA GLN A 22 -9.33 -14.37 3.87
C GLN A 22 -10.28 -13.55 2.99
N ALA A 23 -11.42 -13.12 3.55
CA ALA A 23 -12.38 -12.30 2.83
C ALA A 23 -11.81 -10.92 2.48
N ASP A 24 -11.08 -10.31 3.41
CA ASP A 24 -10.45 -9.00 3.19
C ASP A 24 -9.34 -9.05 2.14
N ALA A 25 -8.58 -10.15 2.08
CA ALA A 25 -7.60 -10.39 1.02
C ALA A 25 -8.26 -10.49 -0.36
N GLN A 26 -9.41 -11.15 -0.46
CA GLN A 26 -10.18 -11.21 -1.71
C GLN A 26 -10.65 -9.82 -2.17
N VAL A 27 -11.03 -8.95 -1.23
CA VAL A 27 -11.35 -7.55 -1.54
C VAL A 27 -10.13 -6.83 -2.12
N ILE A 28 -8.93 -7.02 -1.55
CA ILE A 28 -7.69 -6.42 -2.07
C ILE A 28 -7.39 -6.95 -3.48
N PHE A 29 -7.52 -8.26 -3.71
CA PHE A 29 -7.29 -8.84 -5.03
C PHE A 29 -8.24 -8.29 -6.08
N LYS A 30 -9.53 -8.19 -5.73
CA LYS A 30 -10.56 -7.63 -6.60
C LYS A 30 -10.28 -6.17 -6.92
N ALA A 31 -9.90 -5.36 -5.92
CA ALA A 31 -9.53 -3.96 -6.12
C ALA A 31 -8.38 -3.82 -7.12
N LEU A 32 -7.36 -4.68 -7.02
CA LEU A 32 -6.20 -4.67 -7.91
C LEU A 32 -6.50 -5.22 -9.31
N ALA A 33 -7.43 -6.18 -9.43
CA ALA A 33 -7.83 -6.76 -10.72
C ALA A 33 -8.76 -5.82 -11.52
N GLU A 34 -9.66 -5.10 -10.85
CA GLU A 34 -10.60 -4.16 -11.47
C GLU A 34 -9.96 -2.80 -11.78
N CYS A 35 -8.77 -2.52 -11.26
CA CYS A 35 -8.05 -1.30 -11.55
C CYS A 35 -7.05 -1.48 -12.70
N ASP A 36 -7.38 -0.92 -13.85
CA ASP A 36 -6.45 -0.80 -14.99
C ASP A 36 -5.24 0.11 -14.70
N ARG A 37 -5.20 0.73 -13.52
CA ARG A 37 -4.18 1.70 -13.11
C ARG A 37 -3.29 1.16 -12.02
N ALA A 38 -2.04 1.61 -12.06
CA ALA A 38 -1.05 1.34 -11.04
C ALA A 38 -1.46 2.02 -9.72
N LEU A 39 -1.80 1.24 -8.68
CA LEU A 39 -2.17 1.76 -7.38
C LEU A 39 -0.97 1.82 -6.45
N SER A 40 -0.61 3.01 -5.96
CA SER A 40 0.34 3.16 -4.85
C SER A 40 -0.30 2.70 -3.53
N LEU A 41 0.51 2.34 -2.53
CA LEU A 41 0.03 1.87 -1.21
C LEU A 41 -1.02 2.82 -0.60
N SER A 42 -0.72 4.12 -0.55
CA SER A 42 -1.63 5.12 0.01
C SER A 42 -2.95 5.25 -0.75
N LEU A 43 -2.90 5.12 -2.08
CA LEU A 43 -4.10 5.15 -2.93
C LEU A 43 -4.94 3.88 -2.77
N LEU A 44 -4.29 2.70 -2.71
CA LEU A 44 -4.97 1.43 -2.47
C LEU A 44 -5.68 1.43 -1.11
N ILE A 45 -4.99 1.87 -0.04
CA ILE A 45 -5.63 2.00 1.28
C ILE A 45 -6.78 3.01 1.24
N ALA A 46 -6.60 4.16 0.57
CA ALA A 46 -7.67 5.15 0.44
C ALA A 46 -8.90 4.59 -0.28
N LEU A 47 -8.71 3.80 -1.34
CA LEU A 47 -9.78 3.12 -2.07
C LEU A 47 -10.53 2.14 -1.16
N LEU A 48 -9.80 1.24 -0.49
CA LEU A 48 -10.36 0.20 0.38
C LEU A 48 -11.12 0.78 1.58
N GLN A 49 -10.66 1.93 2.10
CA GLN A 49 -11.34 2.66 3.18
C GLN A 49 -12.47 3.58 2.70
N GLY A 50 -12.68 3.73 1.38
CA GLY A 50 -13.74 4.58 0.85
C GLY A 50 -13.44 6.07 0.99
N ARG A 51 -12.17 6.47 1.10
CA ARG A 51 -11.76 7.87 1.25
C ARG A 51 -11.83 8.59 -0.09
N LYS A 52 -12.61 9.67 -0.15
CA LYS A 52 -12.74 10.55 -1.32
C LYS A 52 -11.56 11.52 -1.45
N THR A 53 -10.37 11.00 -1.70
CA THR A 53 -9.19 11.83 -2.00
C THR A 53 -9.31 12.43 -3.42
N ALA A 54 -8.59 13.52 -3.70
CA ALA A 54 -8.57 14.12 -5.03
C ALA A 54 -8.26 13.08 -6.12
N THR A 55 -7.27 12.21 -5.89
CA THR A 55 -6.88 11.15 -6.83
C THR A 55 -7.98 10.10 -7.06
N ILE A 56 -8.71 9.72 -6.01
CA ILE A 56 -9.86 8.80 -6.12
C ILE A 56 -10.95 9.40 -6.99
N LEU A 57 -11.26 10.69 -6.80
CA LEU A 57 -12.28 11.41 -7.56
C LEU A 57 -11.86 11.63 -9.02
N THR A 58 -10.62 12.07 -9.26
CA THR A 58 -10.09 12.32 -10.60
C THR A 58 -10.10 11.08 -11.48
N PHE A 59 -9.84 9.90 -10.88
CA PHE A 59 -9.83 8.63 -11.62
C PHE A 59 -11.13 7.83 -11.48
N ASP A 60 -12.18 8.43 -10.91
CA ASP A 60 -13.50 7.80 -10.70
C ASP A 60 -13.42 6.42 -10.02
N LEU A 61 -12.43 6.24 -9.13
CA LEU A 61 -12.18 4.99 -8.42
C LEU A 61 -13.28 4.64 -7.42
N GLN A 62 -14.19 5.56 -7.16
CA GLN A 62 -15.42 5.33 -6.39
C GLN A 62 -16.37 4.32 -7.05
N ARG A 63 -16.24 4.06 -8.36
CA ARG A 63 -17.01 3.03 -9.07
C ARG A 63 -16.42 1.62 -8.93
N ASN A 64 -15.20 1.50 -8.42
CA ASN A 64 -14.60 0.21 -8.14
C ASN A 64 -15.43 -0.54 -7.09
N SER A 65 -15.68 -1.82 -7.30
CA SER A 65 -16.58 -2.58 -6.42
C SER A 65 -16.03 -2.80 -5.01
N SER A 66 -14.71 -2.63 -4.85
CA SER A 66 -14.00 -2.72 -3.56
C SER A 66 -13.89 -1.37 -2.85
N PHE A 67 -14.47 -0.30 -3.40
CA PHE A 67 -14.43 1.02 -2.77
C PHE A 67 -15.18 1.03 -1.43
N GLY A 68 -14.45 1.32 -0.34
CA GLY A 68 -15.02 1.34 1.01
C GLY A 68 -15.33 -0.03 1.62
N SER A 69 -15.03 -1.13 0.93
CA SER A 69 -15.33 -2.48 1.42
C SER A 69 -14.57 -2.87 2.69
N LEU A 70 -13.44 -2.20 2.98
CA LEU A 70 -12.65 -2.38 4.21
C LEU A 70 -12.70 -1.14 5.12
N ALA A 71 -13.76 -0.33 5.06
CA ALA A 71 -13.89 0.88 5.87
C ALA A 71 -13.81 0.66 7.39
N LYS A 72 -14.10 -0.57 7.85
CA LYS A 72 -13.99 -0.97 9.26
C LYS A 72 -12.55 -1.16 9.73
N LEU A 73 -11.63 -1.47 8.81
CA LEU A 73 -10.23 -1.67 9.13
C LEU A 73 -9.49 -0.33 9.15
N ASN A 74 -8.63 -0.17 10.15
CA ASN A 74 -7.76 0.98 10.26
C ASN A 74 -6.63 0.90 9.20
N LYS A 75 -5.92 2.03 9.01
CA LYS A 75 -4.87 2.14 7.99
C LYS A 75 -3.75 1.10 8.20
N THR A 76 -3.40 0.81 9.44
CA THR A 76 -2.32 -0.09 9.82
C THR A 76 -2.70 -1.54 9.53
N GLU A 77 -3.92 -1.95 9.83
CA GLU A 77 -4.44 -3.29 9.54
C GLU A 77 -4.42 -3.59 8.04
N ILE A 78 -4.92 -2.67 7.21
CA ILE A 78 -4.91 -2.84 5.75
C ILE A 78 -3.47 -2.89 5.22
N LYS A 79 -2.58 -2.02 5.75
CA LYS A 79 -1.16 -2.01 5.37
C LYS A 79 -0.50 -3.37 5.68
N ASN A 80 -0.71 -3.87 6.89
CA ASN A 80 -0.13 -5.14 7.34
C ASN A 80 -0.66 -6.31 6.50
N LEU A 81 -1.96 -6.31 6.17
CA LEU A 81 -2.54 -7.31 5.28
C LEU A 81 -1.91 -7.25 3.88
N ILE A 82 -1.74 -6.06 3.30
CA ILE A 82 -1.06 -5.91 2.00
C ILE A 82 0.36 -6.47 2.03
N TYR A 83 1.12 -6.18 3.09
CA TYR A 83 2.49 -6.71 3.23
C TYR A 83 2.53 -8.22 3.47
N LEU A 84 1.55 -8.77 4.19
CA LEU A 84 1.42 -10.22 4.29
C LEU A 84 1.20 -10.85 2.91
N LEU A 85 0.29 -10.29 2.11
CA LEU A 85 0.01 -10.82 0.78
C LEU A 85 1.21 -10.69 -0.15
N MET A 86 2.01 -9.63 -0.01
CA MET A 86 3.31 -9.55 -0.68
C MET A 86 4.28 -10.63 -0.18
N ASN A 87 4.38 -10.81 1.14
CA ASN A 87 5.26 -11.81 1.74
C ASN A 87 4.91 -13.23 1.28
N ARG A 88 3.63 -13.53 1.05
CA ARG A 88 3.17 -14.81 0.51
C ARG A 88 3.29 -14.92 -1.02
N GLY A 89 3.85 -13.90 -1.68
CA GLY A 89 4.00 -13.89 -3.13
C GLY A 89 2.70 -13.70 -3.90
N LEU A 90 1.61 -13.29 -3.24
CA LEU A 90 0.29 -13.06 -3.85
C LEU A 90 0.21 -11.67 -4.49
N LEU A 91 0.93 -10.71 -3.94
CA LEU A 91 1.06 -9.36 -4.50
C LEU A 91 2.49 -9.12 -4.95
N LYS A 92 2.63 -8.39 -6.06
CA LYS A 92 3.90 -7.87 -6.54
C LYS A 92 3.90 -6.35 -6.47
N MET A 93 5.08 -5.80 -6.21
CA MET A 93 5.32 -4.37 -6.28
C MET A 93 6.23 -4.07 -7.47
N ARG A 94 5.86 -3.07 -8.26
CA ARG A 94 6.72 -2.55 -9.34
C ARG A 94 7.08 -1.10 -9.08
N ARG A 95 8.31 -0.74 -9.38
CA ARG A 95 8.75 0.64 -9.41
C ARG A 95 8.29 1.30 -10.72
N LEU A 96 7.60 2.42 -10.60
CA LEU A 96 7.16 3.26 -11.71
C LEU A 96 8.23 4.31 -12.04
N SER A 97 8.19 4.82 -13.28
CA SER A 97 8.93 6.02 -13.67
C SER A 97 8.61 7.19 -12.74
N GLY A 98 9.64 7.86 -12.23
CA GLY A 98 9.50 8.91 -11.20
C GLY A 98 9.68 8.41 -9.76
N GLY A 99 9.95 7.12 -9.56
CA GLY A 99 10.34 6.53 -8.28
C GLY A 99 9.17 6.06 -7.40
N CYS A 100 7.93 6.29 -7.81
CA CYS A 100 6.76 5.78 -7.13
C CYS A 100 6.70 4.25 -7.23
N PHE A 101 6.09 3.60 -6.24
CA PHE A 101 5.81 2.16 -6.27
C PHE A 101 4.32 1.92 -6.49
N ALA A 102 4.01 0.85 -7.22
CA ALA A 102 2.65 0.41 -7.43
C ALA A 102 2.50 -1.09 -7.21
N PHE A 103 1.35 -1.45 -6.68
CA PHE A 103 0.97 -2.82 -6.35
C PHE A 103 0.19 -3.43 -7.51
N GLY A 104 0.31 -4.73 -7.65
CA GLY A 104 -0.46 -5.53 -8.59
C GLY A 104 -0.50 -6.99 -8.15
N LEU A 105 -1.34 -7.78 -8.80
CA LEU A 105 -1.41 -9.22 -8.57
C LEU A 105 -0.19 -9.94 -9.16
N SER A 106 0.34 -10.90 -8.41
CA SER A 106 1.21 -11.93 -8.97
C SER A 106 0.37 -12.98 -9.73
N GLY A 107 1.04 -13.97 -10.34
CA GLY A 107 0.33 -15.11 -10.93
C GLY A 107 -0.47 -15.89 -9.89
N ASP A 108 0.12 -16.10 -8.71
CA ASP A 108 -0.52 -16.80 -7.61
C ASP A 108 -1.66 -15.98 -6.97
N GLY A 109 -1.50 -14.66 -6.87
CA GLY A 109 -2.57 -13.76 -6.43
C GLY A 109 -3.79 -13.81 -7.35
N LEU A 110 -3.56 -13.88 -8.67
CA LEU A 110 -4.65 -14.05 -9.65
C LEU A 110 -5.30 -15.44 -9.51
N ALA A 111 -4.51 -16.49 -9.31
CA ALA A 111 -5.05 -17.83 -9.07
C ALA A 111 -5.90 -17.89 -7.79
N HIS A 112 -5.49 -17.20 -6.73
CA HIS A 112 -6.26 -17.06 -5.49
C HIS A 112 -7.54 -16.24 -5.63
N LEU A 113 -7.55 -15.22 -6.49
CA LEU A 113 -8.76 -14.48 -6.81
C LEU A 113 -9.81 -15.39 -7.49
N LEU A 114 -9.35 -16.27 -8.38
CA LEU A 114 -10.24 -17.20 -9.12
C LEU A 114 -10.64 -18.42 -8.29
N ASN A 115 -9.75 -18.91 -7.44
CA ASN A 115 -9.98 -20.06 -6.58
C ASN A 115 -9.39 -19.80 -5.18
N PRO A 116 -10.18 -19.22 -4.26
CA PRO A 116 -9.72 -18.86 -2.94
C PRO A 116 -9.22 -20.07 -2.16
N LYS A 117 -7.95 -20.02 -1.74
CA LYS A 117 -7.34 -21.02 -0.85
C LYS A 117 -6.90 -20.35 0.45
N PRO A 118 -6.80 -21.08 1.57
CA PRO A 118 -6.30 -20.50 2.82
C PRO A 118 -4.96 -19.80 2.63
N LEU A 119 -4.85 -18.53 3.07
CA LEU A 119 -3.65 -17.70 2.91
C LEU A 119 -2.39 -18.34 3.52
N LEU A 120 -2.54 -19.12 4.60
CA LEU A 120 -1.44 -19.78 5.29
C LEU A 120 -0.88 -21.01 4.55
N ALA A 121 -1.55 -21.49 3.50
CA ALA A 121 -1.12 -22.67 2.77
C ALA A 121 0.15 -22.46 1.92
N GLN A 122 0.54 -21.21 1.67
CA GLN A 122 1.74 -20.88 0.90
C GLN A 122 2.92 -20.57 1.81
N PRO A 123 4.12 -21.13 1.60
CA PRO A 123 5.30 -20.72 2.36
C PRO A 123 5.60 -19.23 2.12
N PRO A 124 6.16 -18.51 3.11
CA PRO A 124 6.62 -17.13 2.90
C PRO A 124 7.70 -17.10 1.81
N GLU A 125 7.54 -16.20 0.85
CA GLU A 125 8.47 -15.98 -0.26
C GLU A 125 9.61 -15.03 0.14
N PHE A 126 9.34 -14.11 1.08
CA PHE A 126 10.31 -13.12 1.54
C PHE A 126 10.70 -13.35 3.00
N SER A 127 11.96 -13.07 3.33
CA SER A 127 12.39 -13.07 4.73
C SER A 127 11.86 -11.80 5.43
N ARG A 128 11.77 -11.84 6.76
CA ARG A 128 11.40 -10.66 7.57
C ARG A 128 12.32 -9.46 7.30
N ALA A 129 13.61 -9.71 7.02
CA ALA A 129 14.59 -8.67 6.70
C ALA A 129 14.29 -7.99 5.36
N ASP A 130 13.77 -8.73 4.38
CA ASP A 130 13.40 -8.18 3.07
C ASP A 130 12.20 -7.24 3.23
N ILE A 131 11.18 -7.64 3.99
CA ILE A 131 10.00 -6.79 4.28
C ILE A 131 10.42 -5.48 4.96
N LEU A 132 11.33 -5.54 5.93
CA LEU A 132 11.85 -4.36 6.64
C LEU A 132 12.60 -3.43 5.70
N ARG A 133 13.45 -3.98 4.81
CA ARG A 133 14.14 -3.19 3.80
C ARG A 133 13.16 -2.51 2.85
N PHE A 134 12.09 -3.21 2.45
CA PHE A 134 11.03 -2.63 1.62
C PHE A 134 10.27 -1.50 2.32
N GLU A 135 9.93 -1.65 3.60
CA GLU A 135 9.28 -0.57 4.38
C GLU A 135 10.18 0.67 4.50
N GLN A 136 11.48 0.48 4.72
CA GLN A 136 12.45 1.58 4.78
C GLN A 136 12.56 2.30 3.43
N GLU A 137 12.63 1.56 2.33
CA GLU A 137 12.68 2.13 0.98
C GLU A 137 11.39 2.90 0.63
N LEU A 138 10.22 2.36 0.98
CA LEU A 138 8.93 3.04 0.82
C LEU A 138 8.86 4.32 1.66
N THR A 139 9.27 4.25 2.92
CA THR A 139 9.25 5.39 3.85
C THR A 139 10.20 6.50 3.39
N LEU A 140 11.43 6.15 2.99
CA LEU A 140 12.40 7.08 2.43
C LEU A 140 11.86 7.74 1.16
N PHE A 141 11.18 6.97 0.30
CA PHE A 141 10.60 7.52 -0.91
C PHE A 141 9.42 8.48 -0.63
N GLU A 142 8.52 8.12 0.29
CA GLU A 142 7.43 9.01 0.72
C GLU A 142 7.97 10.31 1.34
N GLN A 143 9.01 10.21 2.18
CA GLN A 143 9.69 11.38 2.75
C GLN A 143 10.34 12.26 1.66
N LEU A 144 11.04 11.66 0.70
CA LEU A 144 11.64 12.38 -0.44
C LEU A 144 10.57 13.06 -1.31
N ARG A 145 9.41 12.42 -1.51
CA ARG A 145 8.28 12.99 -2.24
C ARG A 145 7.68 14.19 -1.51
N VAL A 146 7.45 14.09 -0.20
CA VAL A 146 6.98 15.20 0.64
C VAL A 146 7.97 16.35 0.60
N TRP A 147 9.27 16.06 0.76
CA TRP A 147 10.33 17.06 0.68
C TRP A 147 10.33 17.77 -0.68
N ARG A 148 10.28 17.05 -1.81
CA ARG A 148 10.19 17.65 -3.14
C ARG A 148 8.94 18.53 -3.31
N SER A 149 7.80 18.11 -2.77
CA SER A 149 6.57 18.90 -2.81
C SER A 149 6.69 20.20 -2.00
N HIS A 150 7.33 20.17 -0.84
CA HIS A 150 7.59 21.39 -0.05
C HIS A 150 8.61 22.31 -0.72
N SER A 151 9.68 21.75 -1.27
CA SER A 151 10.73 22.50 -1.99
C SER A 151 10.17 23.22 -3.21
N THR A 152 9.36 22.54 -4.02
CA THR A 152 8.68 23.12 -5.20
C THR A 152 7.62 24.13 -4.84
N ARG A 153 6.86 23.91 -3.75
CA ARG A 153 5.91 24.90 -3.22
C ARG A 153 6.61 26.18 -2.76
N ARG A 154 7.69 26.06 -1.97
CA ARG A 154 8.49 27.22 -1.52
C ARG A 154 9.13 27.97 -2.68
N LEU A 155 9.60 27.26 -3.70
CA LEU A 155 10.14 27.86 -4.93
C LEU A 155 9.05 28.62 -5.68
N ARG A 156 7.85 28.05 -5.81
CA ARG A 156 6.71 28.68 -6.48
C ARG A 156 6.23 29.91 -5.69
N GLU A 157 6.13 29.83 -4.37
CA GLU A 157 5.79 30.96 -3.48
C GLU A 157 6.81 32.09 -3.58
N ARG A 158 8.12 31.77 -3.66
CA ARG A 158 9.18 32.77 -3.90
C ARG A 158 9.06 33.43 -5.27
N LEU A 159 8.78 32.66 -6.32
CA LEU A 159 8.64 33.16 -7.69
C LEU A 159 7.36 34.00 -7.89
N SER A 160 6.25 33.64 -7.24
CA SER A 160 5.01 34.42 -7.26
C SER A 160 5.03 35.63 -6.31
N GLY A 161 5.92 35.65 -5.32
CA GLY A 161 6.16 36.80 -4.44
C GLY A 161 7.13 37.84 -5.01
N THR A 162 7.75 37.58 -6.16
CA THR A 162 8.69 38.50 -6.84
C THR A 162 8.06 39.36 -7.94
N THR A 163 6.75 39.25 -8.20
CA THR A 163 6.02 40.16 -9.10
C THR A 163 5.35 41.28 -8.31
N SER A 164 6.15 42.17 -7.76
CA SER A 164 5.73 43.51 -7.36
C SER A 164 6.93 44.45 -7.46
N PHE A 165 7.25 44.82 -8.70
CA PHE A 165 8.02 46.00 -9.05
C PHE A 165 7.37 46.61 -10.28
#